data_AF-A0A800DPL1-F1
#
_entry.id   AF-A0A800DPL1-F1
#
_cell.length_a   1.000
_cell.length_b   1.000
_cell.length_c   1.000
_cell.angle_alpha   90.00
_cell.angle_beta   90.00
_cell.angle_gamma   90.00
#
_symmetry.space_group_name_H-M   'P 1'
#
loop_
_entity.id
_entity.type
_entity.pdbx_description
1 polymer ?
#
loop_
_entity_poly.entity_id
_entity_poly.type
_entity_poly.pdbx_seq_one_letter_code
_entity_poly.pdbx_strand_id
1 'polypeptide(L)'
;YAPYIDHPVPLESVYEQFVEQSGIPQNQIWFYYCCGPTGAWPNRFIDYPLIRVRIFTWLAFRYGIPGFLHWGLNHWGWHRPHYRAEEYNPYDNTTGGSLQAGDSYLLYPPRMPQESHEPVDSIRWEIIRKAMEDYEYLYLLREISEENHKEAQQARLLLEELKGKIVPNFVEHTRDANYLENFRRDVGQLIATAQ
;
A
#
# COMPACT_ATOMS: atom_id res chain seq x y z
N TYR A 1 -5.53 -1.18 -26.27
CA TYR A 1 -5.52 -2.44 -25.50
C TYR A 1 -6.32 -2.31 -24.20
N ALA A 2 -6.32 -1.14 -23.54
CA ALA A 2 -7.06 -0.92 -22.29
C ALA A 2 -8.54 -1.40 -22.30
N PRO A 3 -9.34 -1.22 -23.37
CA PRO A 3 -10.73 -1.72 -23.41
C PRO A 3 -10.88 -3.25 -23.40
N TYR A 4 -9.80 -4.01 -23.53
CA TYR A 4 -9.78 -5.48 -23.53
C TYR A 4 -9.12 -6.05 -22.26
N ILE A 5 -8.90 -5.23 -21.24
CA ILE A 5 -8.27 -5.62 -19.97
C ILE A 5 -9.29 -5.46 -18.87
N ASP A 6 -9.55 -6.52 -18.11
CA ASP A 6 -10.50 -6.51 -16.99
C ASP A 6 -10.03 -5.61 -15.84
N HIS A 7 -8.73 -5.65 -15.54
CA HIS A 7 -8.09 -4.89 -14.47
C HIS A 7 -6.81 -4.20 -14.96
N PRO A 8 -6.90 -3.02 -15.58
CA PRO A 8 -5.71 -2.24 -15.87
C PRO A 8 -5.04 -1.79 -14.56
N VAL A 9 -3.71 -1.77 -14.55
CA VAL A 9 -2.91 -1.46 -13.36
C VAL A 9 -1.89 -0.35 -13.68
N PRO A 10 -2.33 0.90 -13.88
CA PRO A 10 -1.41 2.02 -14.04
C PRO A 10 -0.52 2.22 -12.81
N LEU A 11 0.65 2.85 -13.04
CA LEU A 11 1.46 3.41 -11.96
C LEU A 11 0.63 4.44 -11.19
N GLU A 12 0.78 4.48 -9.87
CA GLU A 12 0.08 5.44 -9.02
C GLU A 12 0.28 6.90 -9.48
N SER A 13 1.46 7.21 -10.02
CA SER A 13 1.80 8.54 -10.53
C SER A 13 1.03 9.00 -11.76
N VAL A 14 0.37 8.08 -12.45
CA VAL A 14 -0.45 8.37 -13.62
C VAL A 14 -1.87 7.84 -13.46
N TYR A 15 -2.26 7.43 -12.25
CA TYR A 15 -3.56 6.80 -11.98
C TYR A 15 -4.72 7.72 -12.36
N GLU A 16 -4.73 8.96 -11.84
CA GLU A 16 -5.81 9.92 -12.10
C GLU A 16 -5.92 10.23 -13.59
N GLN A 17 -4.80 10.50 -14.27
CA GLN A 17 -4.77 10.71 -15.71
C GLN A 17 -5.31 9.49 -16.48
N PHE A 18 -4.96 8.27 -16.05
CA PHE A 18 -5.44 7.04 -16.69
C PHE A 18 -6.95 6.86 -16.50
N VAL A 19 -7.49 7.14 -15.32
CA VAL A 19 -8.94 7.10 -15.04
C VAL A 19 -9.67 8.07 -15.98
N GLU A 20 -9.20 9.30 -16.10
CA GLU A 20 -9.82 10.33 -16.95
C GLU A 20 -9.81 9.98 -18.45
N GLN A 21 -8.74 9.34 -18.93
CA GLN A 21 -8.51 9.14 -20.37
C GLN A 21 -8.93 7.77 -20.89
N SER A 22 -9.02 6.75 -20.02
CA SER A 22 -9.22 5.37 -20.45
C SER A 22 -10.66 5.04 -20.85
N GLY A 23 -11.65 5.76 -20.31
CA GLY A 23 -13.07 5.42 -20.43
C GLY A 23 -13.47 4.14 -19.68
N ILE A 24 -12.59 3.61 -18.83
CA ILE A 24 -12.83 2.42 -18.01
C ILE A 24 -13.41 2.87 -16.65
N PRO A 25 -14.45 2.19 -16.12
CA PRO A 25 -14.95 2.47 -14.79
C PRO A 25 -13.85 2.41 -13.73
N GLN A 26 -13.73 3.44 -12.89
CA GLN A 26 -12.67 3.55 -11.88
C GLN A 26 -12.61 2.33 -10.93
N ASN A 27 -13.76 1.73 -10.61
CA ASN A 27 -13.87 0.52 -9.79
C ASN A 27 -13.37 -0.76 -10.48
N GLN A 28 -12.81 -0.68 -11.69
CA GLN A 28 -12.12 -1.77 -12.37
C GLN A 28 -10.60 -1.53 -12.45
N ILE A 29 -10.13 -0.33 -12.13
CA ILE A 29 -8.74 0.10 -12.32
C ILE A 29 -7.96 -0.06 -11.01
N TRP A 30 -6.99 -0.96 -11.01
CA TRP A 30 -6.07 -1.16 -9.88
C TRP A 30 -4.91 -0.17 -9.96
N PHE A 31 -4.05 -0.12 -8.95
CA PHE A 31 -2.83 0.68 -9.00
C PHE A 31 -1.58 -0.09 -8.59
N TYR A 32 -0.44 0.43 -8.99
CA TYR A 32 0.87 -0.18 -8.82
C TYR A 32 1.92 0.88 -8.49
N TYR A 33 2.92 0.50 -7.70
CA TYR A 33 4.21 1.19 -7.63
C TYR A 33 5.32 0.14 -7.74
N CYS A 34 6.54 0.58 -8.01
CA CYS A 34 7.75 -0.25 -8.05
C CYS A 34 8.97 0.54 -7.61
N CYS A 35 10.07 0.41 -8.34
CA CYS A 35 11.28 1.24 -8.29
C CYS A 35 10.99 2.76 -8.40
N GLY A 36 9.78 3.13 -8.82
CA GLY A 36 9.22 4.45 -8.57
C GLY A 36 7.70 4.40 -8.44
N PRO A 37 7.07 5.55 -8.20
CA PRO A 37 7.69 6.87 -7.98
C PRO A 37 8.40 7.02 -6.61
N THR A 38 9.30 8.00 -6.48
CA THR A 38 10.08 8.29 -5.27
C THR A 38 9.70 9.65 -4.64
N GLY A 39 10.42 10.11 -3.61
CA GLY A 39 10.21 11.43 -3.03
C GLY A 39 8.98 11.49 -2.13
N ALA A 40 7.92 12.18 -2.57
CA ALA A 40 6.68 12.35 -1.81
C ALA A 40 5.68 11.20 -1.97
N TRP A 41 5.88 10.29 -2.93
CA TRP A 41 4.96 9.18 -3.22
C TRP A 41 5.11 7.98 -2.29
N PRO A 42 4.03 7.36 -1.81
CA PRO A 42 4.09 6.12 -1.03
C PRO A 42 4.95 5.08 -1.73
N ASN A 43 5.66 4.27 -0.98
CA ASN A 43 6.37 3.12 -1.53
C ASN A 43 6.83 2.21 -0.39
N ARG A 44 7.28 1.00 -0.73
CA ARG A 44 7.77 -0.02 0.20
C ARG A 44 9.28 -0.19 0.21
N PHE A 45 10.02 0.84 -0.20
CA PHE A 45 11.47 0.86 -0.10
C PHE A 45 11.93 0.74 1.36
N ILE A 46 13.08 0.11 1.57
CA ILE A 46 13.68 -0.10 2.89
C ILE A 46 13.99 1.22 3.60
N ASP A 47 14.42 2.24 2.84
CA ASP A 47 14.84 3.53 3.40
C ASP A 47 13.65 4.44 3.76
N TYR A 48 12.41 4.03 3.44
CA TYR A 48 11.23 4.81 3.76
C TYR A 48 10.75 4.53 5.18
N PRO A 49 10.32 5.57 5.92
CA PRO A 49 9.58 5.38 7.16
C PRO A 49 8.36 4.48 6.94
N LEU A 50 8.08 3.55 7.85
CA LEU A 50 7.05 2.51 7.66
C LEU A 50 5.64 3.05 7.37
N ILE A 51 5.32 4.26 7.83
CA ILE A 51 4.04 4.92 7.49
C ILE A 51 3.85 5.04 5.97
N ARG A 52 4.94 5.20 5.20
CA ARG A 52 4.95 5.28 3.74
C ARG A 52 4.59 3.97 3.06
N VAL A 53 4.92 2.86 3.72
CA VAL A 53 4.56 1.50 3.30
C VAL A 53 3.09 1.22 3.65
N ARG A 54 2.60 1.81 4.74
CA ARG A 54 1.23 1.60 5.26
C ARG A 54 0.15 2.37 4.51
N ILE A 55 0.45 3.60 4.07
CA ILE A 55 -0.57 4.57 3.64
C ILE A 55 -1.26 4.23 2.31
N PHE A 56 -0.73 3.28 1.52
CA PHE A 56 -1.26 2.99 0.19
C PHE A 56 -2.70 2.47 0.22
N THR A 57 -3.10 1.69 1.23
CA THR A 57 -4.49 1.21 1.36
C THR A 57 -5.45 2.33 1.74
N TRP A 58 -4.98 3.34 2.47
CA TRP A 58 -5.76 4.52 2.82
C TRP A 58 -6.05 5.38 1.59
N LEU A 59 -5.06 5.51 0.70
CA LEU A 59 -5.24 6.11 -0.63
C LEU A 59 -6.21 5.27 -1.47
N ALA A 60 -6.02 3.96 -1.52
CA ALA A 60 -6.91 3.06 -2.25
C ALA A 60 -8.36 3.22 -1.78
N PHE A 61 -8.59 3.27 -0.46
CA PHE A 61 -9.91 3.51 0.11
C PHE A 61 -10.49 4.85 -0.32
N ARG A 62 -9.73 5.95 -0.14
CA ARG A 62 -10.17 7.31 -0.49
C ARG A 62 -10.60 7.41 -1.96
N TYR A 63 -9.80 6.85 -2.85
CA TYR A 63 -9.99 6.93 -4.29
C TYR A 63 -10.85 5.79 -4.83
N GLY A 64 -11.45 4.95 -3.98
CA GLY A 64 -12.28 3.82 -4.44
C GLY A 64 -11.54 2.82 -5.33
N ILE A 65 -10.22 2.68 -5.14
CA ILE A 65 -9.37 1.78 -5.91
C ILE A 65 -9.57 0.35 -5.37
N PRO A 66 -10.00 -0.59 -6.21
CA PRO A 66 -10.41 -1.93 -5.78
C PRO A 66 -9.24 -2.89 -5.53
N GLY A 67 -8.03 -2.57 -5.98
CA GLY A 67 -6.91 -3.50 -5.90
C GLY A 67 -5.54 -2.85 -6.09
N PHE A 68 -4.52 -3.53 -5.61
CA PHE A 68 -3.12 -3.13 -5.67
C PHE A 68 -2.28 -4.30 -6.20
N LEU A 69 -1.28 -3.99 -7.01
CA LEU A 69 -0.31 -4.96 -7.50
C LEU A 69 1.10 -4.51 -7.12
N HIS A 70 1.98 -5.47 -6.86
CA HIS A 70 3.42 -5.24 -6.90
C HIS A 70 4.13 -6.46 -7.49
N TRP A 71 5.22 -6.24 -8.22
CA TRP A 71 5.93 -7.28 -8.95
C TRP A 71 6.79 -8.20 -8.07
N GLY A 72 7.46 -7.65 -7.04
CA GLY A 72 8.40 -8.41 -6.21
C GLY A 72 7.88 -8.81 -4.81
N LEU A 73 7.38 -10.03 -4.62
CA LEU A 73 7.17 -10.54 -3.25
C LEU A 73 8.48 -11.10 -2.66
N ASN A 74 9.18 -11.89 -3.46
CA ASN A 74 10.33 -12.71 -3.10
C ASN A 74 11.36 -12.82 -4.24
N HIS A 75 11.56 -11.75 -5.02
CA HIS A 75 12.57 -11.77 -6.08
C HIS A 75 13.98 -11.55 -5.48
N TRP A 76 14.61 -12.66 -5.07
CA TRP A 76 15.93 -12.71 -4.43
C TRP A 76 17.08 -12.86 -5.43
N GLY A 77 16.89 -12.39 -6.67
CA GLY A 77 17.91 -12.45 -7.72
C GLY A 77 18.38 -11.06 -8.12
N TRP A 78 19.40 -11.03 -8.96
CA TRP A 78 19.79 -9.81 -9.66
C TRP A 78 18.67 -9.37 -10.62
N HIS A 79 18.30 -8.08 -10.53
CA HIS A 79 17.41 -7.47 -11.50
C HIS A 79 18.09 -7.41 -12.89
N ARG A 80 17.34 -7.63 -13.96
CA ARG A 80 17.90 -7.64 -15.33
C ARG A 80 18.03 -6.22 -15.90
N PRO A 81 18.97 -5.97 -16.83
CA PRO A 81 20.09 -6.85 -17.20
C PRO A 81 21.17 -6.84 -16.12
N HIS A 82 21.72 -8.01 -15.79
CA HIS A 82 22.87 -8.14 -14.90
C HIS A 82 23.99 -8.92 -15.58
N TYR A 83 25.22 -8.49 -15.35
CA TYR A 83 26.44 -9.08 -15.92
C TYR A 83 27.41 -9.48 -14.80
N ARG A 84 26.89 -10.00 -13.70
CA ARG A 84 27.67 -10.47 -12.54
C ARG A 84 27.57 -11.98 -12.42
N ALA A 85 28.70 -12.61 -12.11
CA ALA A 85 28.78 -14.06 -11.90
C ALA A 85 28.45 -14.47 -10.45
N GLU A 86 28.51 -13.52 -9.51
CA GLU A 86 28.22 -13.76 -8.09
C GLU A 86 26.73 -14.02 -7.87
N GLU A 87 26.42 -14.92 -6.93
CA GLU A 87 25.06 -15.11 -6.45
C GLU A 87 24.60 -13.87 -5.67
N TYR A 88 23.37 -13.43 -5.91
CA TYR A 88 22.82 -12.29 -5.19
C TYR A 88 22.35 -12.73 -3.80
N ASN A 89 22.78 -12.01 -2.76
CA ASN A 89 22.27 -12.19 -1.41
C ASN A 89 21.46 -10.96 -0.96
N PRO A 90 20.13 -11.07 -0.76
CA PRO A 90 19.28 -9.96 -0.32
C PRO A 90 19.60 -9.45 1.10
N TYR A 91 20.36 -10.21 1.89
CA TYR A 91 20.84 -9.79 3.21
C TYR A 91 22.04 -8.84 3.14
N ASP A 92 22.85 -8.93 2.08
CA ASP A 92 24.06 -8.11 1.90
C ASP A 92 23.84 -6.95 0.94
N ASN A 93 23.00 -7.17 -0.08
CA ASN A 93 22.64 -6.17 -1.07
C ASN A 93 21.12 -6.06 -1.10
N THR A 94 20.59 -4.85 -1.01
CA THR A 94 19.15 -4.62 -0.95
C THR A 94 18.54 -4.10 -2.25
N THR A 95 19.35 -3.82 -3.27
CA THR A 95 18.93 -3.08 -4.47
C THR A 95 18.69 -3.97 -5.69
N GLY A 96 18.92 -5.28 -5.60
CA GLY A 96 18.91 -6.14 -6.80
C GLY A 96 19.95 -5.72 -7.84
N GLY A 97 20.94 -4.92 -7.43
CA GLY A 97 21.99 -4.34 -8.27
C GLY A 97 21.66 -2.99 -8.93
N SER A 98 20.39 -2.65 -9.14
CA SER A 98 20.01 -1.42 -9.87
C SER A 98 18.67 -0.78 -9.48
N LEU A 99 17.93 -1.39 -8.56
CA LEU A 99 16.64 -0.90 -8.07
C LEU A 99 16.79 -0.13 -6.76
N GLN A 100 15.73 0.52 -6.33
CA GLN A 100 15.62 1.08 -4.99
C GLN A 100 15.67 -0.06 -3.96
N ALA A 101 16.29 0.22 -2.81
CA ALA A 101 16.48 -0.77 -1.76
C ALA A 101 15.14 -1.39 -1.32
N GLY A 102 15.03 -2.71 -1.44
CA GLY A 102 13.85 -3.50 -1.05
C GLY A 102 12.69 -3.48 -2.06
N ASP A 103 12.85 -2.90 -3.25
CA ASP A 103 11.80 -2.91 -4.27
C ASP A 103 11.43 -4.34 -4.72
N SER A 104 12.41 -5.24 -4.84
CA SER A 104 12.19 -6.57 -5.40
C SER A 104 11.64 -7.60 -4.41
N TYR A 105 11.59 -7.29 -3.11
CA TYR A 105 11.16 -8.26 -2.10
C TYR A 105 10.61 -7.61 -0.81
N LEU A 106 9.65 -8.31 -0.22
CA LEU A 106 9.18 -8.08 1.16
C LEU A 106 9.49 -9.25 2.07
N LEU A 107 9.51 -10.47 1.53
CA LEU A 107 9.96 -11.65 2.24
C LEU A 107 11.43 -11.90 1.90
N TYR A 108 12.20 -12.35 2.86
CA TYR A 108 13.61 -12.72 2.69
C TYR A 108 13.75 -14.24 2.49
N PRO A 109 14.82 -14.72 1.84
CA PRO A 109 15.09 -16.15 1.74
C PRO A 109 15.40 -16.74 3.13
N PRO A 110 15.30 -18.07 3.31
CA PRO A 110 15.67 -18.71 4.57
C PRO A 110 17.10 -18.33 5.00
N ARG A 111 17.30 -17.97 6.27
CA ARG A 111 18.65 -17.65 6.80
C ARG A 111 19.56 -18.87 6.84
N MET A 112 18.99 -20.03 7.16
CA MET A 112 19.69 -21.31 7.23
C MET A 112 18.94 -22.33 6.36
N PRO A 113 19.12 -22.31 5.02
CA PRO A 113 18.38 -23.18 4.09
C PRO A 113 18.55 -24.68 4.34
N GLN A 114 19.60 -25.08 5.07
CA GLN A 114 19.83 -26.47 5.48
C GLN A 114 18.94 -26.91 6.66
N GLU A 115 18.42 -25.95 7.44
CA GLU A 115 17.58 -26.19 8.61
C GLU A 115 16.08 -25.96 8.31
N SER A 116 15.78 -24.97 7.46
CA SER A 116 14.41 -24.63 7.08
C SER A 116 14.37 -24.01 5.68
N HIS A 117 13.31 -24.31 4.93
CA HIS A 117 13.00 -23.70 3.64
C HIS A 117 11.97 -22.56 3.73
N GLU A 118 11.52 -22.24 4.94
CA GLU A 118 10.52 -21.18 5.15
C GLU A 118 11.13 -19.80 4.88
N PRO A 119 10.43 -18.93 4.12
CA PRO A 119 10.87 -17.55 3.95
C PRO A 119 10.87 -16.82 5.30
N VAL A 120 11.73 -15.82 5.40
CA VAL A 120 11.82 -14.96 6.58
C VAL A 120 10.95 -13.73 6.36
N ASP A 121 10.07 -13.49 7.32
CA ASP A 121 9.19 -12.33 7.33
C ASP A 121 9.98 -11.00 7.44
N SER A 122 9.35 -9.89 7.04
CA SER A 122 9.88 -8.55 7.27
C SER A 122 8.88 -7.62 7.94
N ILE A 123 9.42 -6.62 8.62
CA ILE A 123 8.64 -5.53 9.19
C ILE A 123 7.76 -4.87 8.12
N ARG A 124 8.23 -4.74 6.87
CA ARG A 124 7.44 -4.15 5.79
C ARG A 124 6.26 -5.03 5.38
N TRP A 125 6.39 -6.35 5.42
CA TRP A 125 5.29 -7.28 5.15
C TRP A 125 4.20 -7.16 6.23
N GLU A 126 4.59 -7.13 7.50
CA GLU A 126 3.65 -6.93 8.60
C GLU A 126 2.96 -5.57 8.55
N ILE A 127 3.65 -4.53 8.08
CA ILE A 127 3.05 -3.21 7.85
C ILE A 127 2.03 -3.24 6.70
N ILE A 128 2.27 -4.02 5.65
CA ILE A 128 1.28 -4.23 4.58
C ILE A 128 0.07 -5.00 5.11
N ARG A 129 0.26 -6.07 5.89
CA ARG A 129 -0.84 -6.77 6.57
C ARG A 129 -1.66 -5.81 7.41
N LYS A 130 -1.00 -4.98 8.23
CA LYS A 130 -1.65 -3.93 9.04
C LYS A 130 -2.40 -2.91 8.17
N ALA A 131 -1.85 -2.52 7.03
CA ALA A 131 -2.51 -1.61 6.09
C ALA A 131 -3.78 -2.22 5.49
N MET A 132 -3.80 -3.52 5.23
CA MET A 132 -5.01 -4.23 4.78
C MET A 132 -6.07 -4.28 5.88
N GLU A 133 -5.68 -4.54 7.13
CA GLU A 133 -6.60 -4.46 8.27
C GLU A 133 -7.16 -3.05 8.48
N ASP A 134 -6.35 -2.01 8.26
CA ASP A 134 -6.83 -0.63 8.28
C ASP A 134 -7.90 -0.38 7.22
N TYR A 135 -7.76 -0.95 6.01
CA TYR A 135 -8.77 -0.82 4.95
C TYR A 135 -10.13 -1.34 5.40
N GLU A 136 -10.17 -2.49 6.08
CA GLU A 136 -11.42 -3.05 6.62
C GLU A 136 -12.07 -2.12 7.65
N TYR A 137 -11.27 -1.44 8.48
CA TYR A 137 -11.79 -0.45 9.43
C TYR A 137 -12.42 0.74 8.70
N LEU A 138 -11.79 1.20 7.62
CA LEU A 138 -12.32 2.28 6.80
C LEU A 138 -13.59 1.86 6.03
N TYR A 139 -13.65 0.61 5.58
CA TYR A 139 -14.82 0.03 4.95
C TYR A 139 -16.02 0.03 5.93
N LEU A 140 -15.83 -0.49 7.15
CA LEU A 140 -16.86 -0.47 8.20
C LEU A 140 -17.25 0.97 8.59
N LEU A 141 -16.29 1.88 8.66
CA LEU A 141 -16.55 3.30 8.91
C LEU A 141 -17.48 3.90 7.83
N ARG A 142 -17.28 3.54 6.57
CA ARG A 142 -18.16 3.96 5.47
C ARG A 142 -19.57 3.39 5.63
N GLU A 143 -19.71 2.10 5.93
CA GLU A 143 -21.02 1.48 6.15
C GLU A 143 -21.79 2.21 7.25
N ILE A 144 -21.16 2.42 8.43
CA ILE A 144 -21.76 3.19 9.54
C ILE A 144 -22.17 4.60 9.09
N SER A 145 -21.37 5.25 8.24
CA SER A 145 -21.67 6.60 7.76
C SER A 145 -22.92 6.70 6.88
N GLU A 146 -23.34 5.58 6.29
CA GLU A 146 -24.51 5.47 5.42
C GLU A 146 -25.79 5.12 6.20
N GLU A 147 -25.66 4.75 7.48
CA GLU A 147 -26.78 4.44 8.35
C GLU A 147 -27.48 5.69 8.93
N ASN A 148 -28.61 5.46 9.61
CA ASN A 148 -29.47 6.49 10.20
C ASN A 148 -29.50 6.44 11.73
N HIS A 149 -28.34 6.27 12.37
CA HIS A 149 -28.17 6.31 13.83
C HIS A 149 -27.11 7.34 14.27
N LYS A 150 -26.95 7.52 15.58
CA LYS A 150 -26.16 8.62 16.16
C LYS A 150 -24.68 8.59 15.78
N GLU A 151 -24.11 7.40 15.58
CA GLU A 151 -22.70 7.19 15.21
C GLU A 151 -22.42 7.58 13.74
N ALA A 152 -23.43 7.56 12.86
CA ALA A 152 -23.26 7.87 11.44
C ALA A 152 -22.69 9.28 11.22
N GLN A 153 -23.08 10.25 12.05
CA GLN A 153 -22.54 11.61 11.97
C GLN A 153 -21.05 11.65 12.35
N GLN A 154 -20.64 10.92 13.38
CA GLN A 154 -19.24 10.83 13.78
C GLN A 154 -18.41 10.14 12.69
N ALA A 155 -18.96 9.09 12.06
CA ALA A 155 -18.30 8.39 10.96
C ALA A 155 -18.04 9.33 9.77
N ARG A 156 -19.03 10.16 9.40
CA ARG A 156 -18.87 11.17 8.34
C ARG A 156 -17.76 12.18 8.67
N LEU A 157 -17.67 12.64 9.92
CA LEU A 157 -16.60 13.55 10.33
C LEU A 157 -15.20 12.92 10.22
N LEU A 158 -15.06 11.65 10.61
CA LEU A 158 -13.81 10.91 10.47
C LEU A 158 -13.44 10.69 8.99
N LEU A 159 -14.41 10.40 8.12
CA LEU A 159 -14.18 10.30 6.68
C LEU A 159 -13.72 11.62 6.06
N GLU A 160 -14.28 12.74 6.50
CA GLU A 160 -13.82 14.07 6.05
C GLU A 160 -12.43 14.41 6.59
N GLU A 161 -12.09 14.03 7.83
CA GLU A 161 -10.73 14.14 8.36
C GLU A 161 -9.74 13.26 7.58
N LEU A 162 -10.12 12.05 7.22
CA LEU A 162 -9.32 11.17 6.38
C LEU A 162 -8.97 11.84 5.04
N LYS A 163 -9.96 12.42 4.36
CA LYS A 163 -9.77 13.14 3.10
C LYS A 163 -8.98 14.44 3.29
N GLY A 164 -9.19 15.16 4.37
CA GLY A 164 -8.59 16.49 4.56
C GLY A 164 -7.18 16.47 5.14
N LYS A 165 -6.82 15.46 5.93
CA LYS A 165 -5.58 15.46 6.74
C LYS A 165 -4.74 14.18 6.61
N ILE A 166 -5.37 13.02 6.42
CA ILE A 166 -4.63 11.74 6.37
C ILE A 166 -4.09 11.48 4.98
N VAL A 167 -4.96 11.50 3.96
CA VAL A 167 -4.58 11.26 2.56
C VAL A 167 -5.15 12.31 1.61
N PRO A 168 -4.88 13.62 1.77
CA PRO A 168 -5.28 14.69 0.84
C PRO A 168 -5.15 14.42 -0.65
N ASN A 169 -4.10 13.71 -1.06
CA ASN A 169 -3.91 13.20 -2.41
C ASN A 169 -2.76 12.17 -2.40
N PHE A 170 -2.37 11.65 -3.56
CA PHE A 170 -1.32 10.63 -3.64
C PHE A 170 0.04 11.07 -3.05
N VAL A 171 0.42 12.35 -3.13
CA VAL A 171 1.72 12.81 -2.63
C VAL A 171 1.65 13.49 -1.27
N GLU A 172 0.53 14.13 -0.97
CA GLU A 172 0.25 14.76 0.32
C GLU A 172 -0.59 13.82 1.19
N HIS A 173 0.08 13.25 2.18
CA HIS A 173 -0.50 12.41 3.22
C HIS A 173 0.32 12.56 4.49
N THR A 174 -0.33 12.27 5.62
CA THR A 174 0.31 12.37 6.93
C THR A 174 1.62 11.59 6.98
N ARG A 175 2.63 12.21 7.59
CA ARG A 175 3.93 11.58 7.94
C ARG A 175 4.04 11.30 9.43
N ASP A 176 2.99 11.62 10.18
CA ASP A 176 2.88 11.35 11.60
C ASP A 176 2.23 9.98 11.82
N ALA A 177 3.05 9.01 12.24
CA ALA A 177 2.61 7.65 12.50
C ALA A 177 1.71 7.54 13.73
N ASN A 178 1.87 8.42 14.72
CA ASN A 178 1.04 8.45 15.91
C ASN A 178 -0.34 8.99 15.56
N TYR A 179 -0.41 10.03 14.72
CA TYR A 179 -1.68 10.57 14.24
C TYR A 179 -2.48 9.52 13.46
N LEU A 180 -1.84 8.79 12.53
CA LEU A 180 -2.50 7.71 11.79
C LEU A 180 -3.00 6.59 12.71
N GLU A 181 -2.19 6.22 13.72
CA GLU A 181 -2.57 5.18 14.68
C GLU A 181 -3.72 5.60 15.59
N ASN A 182 -3.72 6.85 16.06
CA ASN A 182 -4.80 7.40 16.87
C ASN A 182 -6.10 7.47 16.08
N PHE A 183 -6.06 7.95 14.84
CA PHE A 183 -7.24 7.93 13.97
C PHE A 183 -7.81 6.51 13.81
N ARG A 184 -6.96 5.52 13.53
CA ARG A 184 -7.40 4.12 13.44
C ARG A 184 -8.05 3.64 14.74
N ARG A 185 -7.52 4.04 15.91
CA ARG A 185 -8.12 3.69 17.21
C ARG A 185 -9.48 4.33 17.41
N ASP A 186 -9.64 5.59 17.03
CA ASP A 186 -10.93 6.30 17.11
C ASP A 186 -11.97 5.63 16.22
N VAL A 187 -11.58 5.23 14.99
CA VAL A 187 -12.42 4.42 14.10
C VAL A 187 -12.80 3.08 14.75
N GLY A 188 -11.83 2.37 15.32
CA GLY A 188 -12.10 1.09 16.00
C GLY A 188 -13.04 1.21 17.19
N GLN A 189 -12.93 2.29 17.98
CA GLN A 189 -13.86 2.57 19.07
C GLN A 189 -15.27 2.85 18.55
N LEU A 190 -15.40 3.64 17.49
CA LEU A 190 -16.69 3.92 16.88
C LEU A 190 -17.37 2.64 16.35
N ILE A 191 -16.61 1.79 15.65
CA ILE A 191 -17.10 0.49 15.16
C ILE A 191 -17.62 -0.36 16.33
N ALA A 192 -16.87 -0.43 17.44
CA ALA A 192 -17.27 -1.20 18.61
C ALA A 192 -18.55 -0.68 19.28
N THR A 193 -18.88 0.60 19.13
CA THR A 193 -20.12 1.19 19.68
C THR A 193 -21.31 1.14 18.74
N ALA A 194 -21.08 0.92 17.44
CA ALA A 194 -22.13 0.87 16.42
C ALA A 194 -22.74 -0.53 16.25
N GLN A 195 -22.10 -1.58 16.81
CA GLN A 195 -22.63 -2.94 16.92
C GLN A 195 -23.65 -3.06 18.06
#